data_AF-A0A9D1YKB1-F1
#
_entry.id   AF-A0A9D1YKB1-F1
#
_cell.length_a   1.000
_cell.length_b   1.000
_cell.length_c   1.000
_cell.angle_alpha   90.00
_cell.angle_beta   90.00
_cell.angle_gamma   90.00
#
_symmetry.space_group_name_H-M   'P 1'
#
loop_
_entity.id
_entity.type
_entity.pdbx_description
1 polymer ?
#
loop_
_entity_poly.entity_id
_entity_poly.type
_entity_poly.pdbx_seq_one_letter_code
_entity_poly.pdbx_strand_id
1 'polypeptide(L)'
;MNEKEFLAYMPSGEKITCAEQFIDFYSEVYSYDLATRDLKLEERIEEILKSDTWERKDIIDILRWKVGATSFDYDTENVIYRWGTIEAHDLNDLIFGENISCAQKKISASPKDLLEAYVSTSGIGPVYAIMLLYFQSQGAYPIYDKYAHIAVSNLLNPQDFWSEKSLMKDQELNKQFHSGSTKIDIVWKDYIENFVEPLKNIFDYEAVYKKDRKLDRALWTYGHLFNDTESNRKRMK
;
A
#
# COMPACT_ATOMS: atom_id res chain seq x y z
N MET A 1 7.44 -29.92 -6.99
CA MET A 1 6.87 -28.82 -6.19
C MET A 1 5.37 -28.88 -6.41
N ASN A 2 4.58 -29.17 -5.39
CA ASN A 2 3.12 -29.05 -5.52
C ASN A 2 2.80 -27.58 -5.73
N GLU A 3 2.05 -27.25 -6.78
CA GLU A 3 1.40 -25.95 -6.89
C GLU A 3 0.60 -25.74 -5.60
N LYS A 4 0.95 -24.70 -4.86
CA LYS A 4 0.24 -24.37 -3.63
C LYS A 4 -1.10 -23.80 -4.08
N GLU A 5 -2.17 -24.56 -3.86
CA GLU A 5 -3.53 -24.15 -4.20
C GLU A 5 -3.86 -22.85 -3.46
N PHE A 6 -4.40 -21.86 -4.17
CA PHE A 6 -4.81 -20.59 -3.57
C PHE A 6 -5.89 -20.85 -2.51
N LEU A 7 -5.74 -20.27 -1.32
CA LEU A 7 -6.72 -20.39 -0.25
C LEU A 7 -6.84 -19.07 0.50
N ALA A 8 -8.04 -18.48 0.41
CA ALA A 8 -8.49 -17.36 1.21
C ALA A 8 -9.84 -17.70 1.85
N TYR A 9 -10.39 -16.75 2.61
CA TYR A 9 -11.69 -16.91 3.26
C TYR A 9 -12.58 -15.71 3.02
N MET A 10 -13.89 -15.93 2.96
CA MET A 10 -14.92 -14.90 3.09
C MET A 10 -15.01 -14.44 4.55
N PRO A 11 -15.63 -13.27 4.84
CA PRO A 11 -15.90 -12.87 6.23
C PRO A 11 -16.77 -13.87 7.00
N SER A 12 -17.56 -14.68 6.29
CA SER A 12 -18.34 -15.80 6.81
C SER A 12 -17.52 -17.06 7.15
N GLY A 13 -16.22 -17.08 6.83
CA GLY A 13 -15.34 -18.25 6.96
C GLY A 13 -15.44 -19.25 5.82
N GLU A 14 -16.30 -19.02 4.81
CA GLU A 14 -16.32 -19.83 3.59
C GLU A 14 -15.01 -19.71 2.83
N LYS A 15 -14.51 -20.82 2.27
CA LYS A 15 -13.25 -20.84 1.54
C LYS A 15 -13.39 -20.21 0.15
N ILE A 16 -12.38 -19.45 -0.25
CA ILE A 16 -12.18 -18.96 -1.61
C ILE A 16 -10.92 -19.62 -2.16
N THR A 17 -11.05 -20.39 -3.24
CA THR A 17 -9.91 -21.11 -3.85
C THR A 17 -9.48 -20.54 -5.20
N CYS A 18 -10.09 -19.42 -5.61
CA CYS A 18 -9.80 -18.71 -6.86
C CYS A 18 -9.32 -17.29 -6.55
N ALA A 19 -8.15 -16.92 -7.08
CA ALA A 19 -7.53 -15.62 -6.85
C ALA A 19 -8.35 -14.47 -7.46
N GLU A 20 -8.94 -14.68 -8.63
CA GLU A 20 -9.79 -13.70 -9.30
C GLU A 20 -11.05 -13.42 -8.48
N GLN A 21 -11.71 -14.46 -7.97
CA GLN A 21 -12.86 -14.32 -7.08
C GLN A 21 -12.49 -13.55 -5.81
N PHE A 22 -11.31 -13.82 -5.24
CA PHE A 22 -10.79 -13.08 -4.10
C PHE A 22 -10.61 -11.59 -4.41
N ILE A 23 -9.98 -11.27 -5.54
CA ILE A 23 -9.72 -9.89 -5.96
C ILE A 23 -11.03 -9.14 -6.19
N ASP A 24 -11.95 -9.70 -6.97
CA ASP A 24 -13.21 -9.04 -7.29
C ASP A 24 -14.03 -8.80 -6.01
N PHE A 25 -14.22 -9.82 -5.17
CA PHE A 25 -15.00 -9.65 -3.94
C PHE A 25 -14.39 -8.60 -3.00
N TYR A 26 -13.10 -8.72 -2.65
CA TYR A 26 -12.51 -7.82 -1.65
C TYR A 26 -12.21 -6.43 -2.19
N SER A 27 -12.00 -6.27 -3.50
CA SER A 27 -11.89 -4.95 -4.11
C SER A 27 -13.24 -4.21 -4.16
N GLU A 28 -14.36 -4.93 -4.30
CA GLU A 28 -15.69 -4.34 -4.16
C GLU A 28 -16.00 -3.97 -2.70
N VAL A 29 -15.69 -4.84 -1.73
CA VAL A 29 -15.89 -4.57 -0.30
C VAL A 29 -15.19 -3.28 0.14
N TYR A 30 -13.99 -3.00 -0.40
CA TYR A 30 -13.26 -1.75 -0.16
C TYR A 30 -14.13 -0.50 -0.38
N SER A 31 -15.00 -0.52 -1.41
CA SER A 31 -15.83 0.61 -1.81
C SER A 31 -17.09 0.80 -0.96
N TYR A 32 -17.45 -0.15 -0.08
CA TYR A 32 -18.67 -0.04 0.74
C TYR A 32 -18.49 0.82 2.01
N ASP A 33 -17.27 1.17 2.40
CA ASP A 33 -17.01 2.13 3.48
C ASP A 33 -17.03 3.58 2.95
N LEU A 34 -18.18 4.00 2.44
CA LEU A 34 -18.38 5.32 1.82
C LEU A 34 -18.39 6.46 2.85
N ALA A 35 -18.68 6.17 4.11
CA ALA A 35 -18.82 7.19 5.15
C ALA A 35 -17.47 7.87 5.50
N THR A 36 -16.36 7.24 5.15
CA THR A 36 -15.01 7.68 5.51
C THR A 36 -14.12 8.01 4.30
N ARG A 37 -14.59 7.75 3.08
CA ARG A 37 -13.78 7.87 1.85
C ARG A 37 -14.19 9.04 0.98
N ASP A 38 -13.21 9.86 0.60
CA ASP A 38 -13.36 10.90 -0.40
C ASP A 38 -13.35 10.25 -1.80
N LEU A 39 -14.55 10.01 -2.35
CA LEU A 39 -14.71 9.40 -3.67
C LEU A 39 -14.04 10.19 -4.79
N LYS A 40 -14.05 11.53 -4.71
CA LYS A 40 -13.39 12.37 -5.71
C LYS A 40 -11.89 12.20 -5.66
N LEU A 41 -11.34 12.07 -4.45
CA LEU A 41 -9.92 11.77 -4.28
C LEU A 41 -9.56 10.37 -4.78
N GLU A 42 -10.39 9.35 -4.54
CA GLU A 42 -10.17 8.00 -5.11
C GLU A 42 -10.17 8.03 -6.65
N GLU A 43 -11.12 8.73 -7.28
CA GLU A 43 -11.14 8.93 -8.74
C GLU A 43 -9.86 9.64 -9.22
N ARG A 44 -9.46 10.71 -8.52
CA ARG A 44 -8.23 11.45 -8.83
C ARG A 44 -6.99 10.57 -8.73
N ILE A 45 -6.91 9.67 -7.75
CA ILE A 45 -5.79 8.76 -7.57
C ILE A 45 -5.68 7.73 -8.71
N GLU A 46 -6.81 7.26 -9.23
CA GLU A 46 -6.84 6.40 -10.42
C GLU A 46 -6.35 7.14 -11.67
N GLU A 47 -6.74 8.40 -11.85
CA GLU A 47 -6.24 9.25 -12.93
C GLU A 47 -4.72 9.46 -12.82
N ILE A 48 -4.26 9.81 -11.62
CA ILE A 48 -2.83 10.00 -11.35
C ILE A 48 -2.11 8.73 -11.71
N LEU A 49 -2.52 7.55 -11.25
CA LEU A 49 -1.85 6.28 -11.56
C LEU A 49 -1.71 6.03 -13.07
N LYS A 50 -2.78 6.24 -13.85
CA LYS A 50 -2.84 5.99 -15.29
C LYS A 50 -2.09 7.03 -16.14
N SER A 51 -1.83 8.21 -15.59
CA SER A 51 -1.05 9.24 -16.26
C SER A 51 0.41 8.83 -16.42
N ASP A 52 1.06 9.26 -17.51
CA ASP A 52 2.52 9.14 -17.72
C ASP A 52 3.30 10.32 -17.12
N THR A 53 2.59 11.36 -16.69
CA THR A 53 3.16 12.56 -16.09
C THR A 53 2.63 12.79 -14.68
N TRP A 54 3.42 13.49 -13.88
CA TRP A 54 2.99 14.08 -12.63
C TRP A 54 2.97 15.60 -12.72
N GLU A 55 2.04 16.21 -12.02
CA GLU A 55 2.07 17.61 -11.62
C GLU A 55 2.39 17.71 -10.12
N ARG A 56 2.91 18.84 -9.64
CA ARG A 56 3.21 19.05 -8.19
C ARG A 56 2.00 18.78 -7.30
N LYS A 57 0.80 19.15 -7.75
CA LYS A 57 -0.46 18.88 -7.04
C LYS A 57 -0.75 17.39 -6.87
N ASP A 58 -0.23 16.53 -7.75
CA ASP A 58 -0.46 15.08 -7.70
C ASP A 58 0.23 14.48 -6.47
N ILE A 59 1.39 15.01 -6.08
CA ILE A 59 2.09 14.58 -4.86
C ILE A 59 1.25 14.92 -3.63
N ILE A 60 0.65 16.11 -3.59
CA ILE A 60 -0.26 16.52 -2.52
C ILE A 60 -1.46 15.57 -2.47
N ASP A 61 -2.10 15.29 -3.61
CA ASP A 61 -3.25 14.37 -3.69
C ASP A 61 -2.90 12.95 -3.24
N ILE A 62 -1.76 12.41 -3.68
CA ILE A 62 -1.25 11.10 -3.27
C ILE A 62 -1.04 11.06 -1.74
N LEU A 63 -0.40 12.07 -1.17
CA LEU A 63 -0.16 12.15 0.27
C LEU A 63 -1.48 12.26 1.04
N ARG A 64 -2.38 13.17 0.63
CA ARG A 64 -3.71 13.36 1.22
C ARG A 64 -4.49 12.05 1.28
N TRP A 65 -4.46 11.31 0.17
CA TRP A 65 -5.12 10.02 0.04
C TRP A 65 -4.57 9.00 1.04
N LYS A 66 -3.25 8.88 1.16
CA LYS A 66 -2.63 7.86 2.01
C LYS A 66 -2.72 8.14 3.49
N VAL A 67 -2.58 9.39 3.91
CA VAL A 67 -2.59 9.75 5.34
C VAL A 67 -3.98 9.99 5.90
N GLY A 68 -5.01 10.05 5.04
CA GLY A 68 -6.34 10.49 5.42
C GLY A 68 -6.30 11.92 5.96
N ALA A 69 -5.79 12.84 5.14
CA ALA A 69 -5.52 14.21 5.57
C ALA A 69 -6.79 14.91 6.08
N THR A 70 -6.65 15.65 7.19
CA THR A 70 -7.73 16.46 7.76
C THR A 70 -7.80 17.83 7.11
N SER A 71 -6.67 18.34 6.59
CA SER A 71 -6.58 19.58 5.83
C SER A 71 -5.34 19.57 4.95
N PHE A 72 -5.31 20.43 3.93
CA PHE A 72 -4.21 20.56 2.98
C PHE A 72 -4.21 21.96 2.38
N ASP A 73 -3.07 22.35 1.83
CA ASP A 73 -2.87 23.61 1.14
C ASP A 73 -1.94 23.38 -0.06
N TYR A 74 -2.42 23.70 -1.26
CA TYR A 74 -1.63 23.54 -2.49
C TYR A 74 -0.60 24.66 -2.67
N ASP A 75 -0.84 25.86 -2.12
CA ASP A 75 0.05 27.01 -2.30
C ASP A 75 1.30 26.86 -1.41
N THR A 76 1.09 26.37 -0.19
CA THR A 76 2.18 26.06 0.75
C THR A 76 2.65 24.60 0.69
N GLU A 77 2.02 23.78 -0.14
CA GLU A 77 2.32 22.36 -0.34
C GLU A 77 2.34 21.55 0.97
N ASN A 78 1.39 21.87 1.86
CA ASN A 78 1.27 21.24 3.17
C ASN A 78 0.12 20.23 3.22
N VAL A 79 0.39 19.06 3.81
CA VAL A 79 -0.62 18.03 4.08
C VAL A 79 -0.68 17.77 5.58
N ILE A 80 -1.81 18.10 6.20
CA ILE A 80 -2.02 17.98 7.64
C ILE A 80 -2.87 16.75 7.92
N TYR A 81 -2.42 15.94 8.86
CA TYR A 81 -3.09 14.71 9.28
C TYR A 81 -3.09 14.58 10.80
N ARG A 82 -3.76 13.56 11.32
CA ARG A 82 -3.99 13.39 12.76
C ARG A 82 -2.73 13.46 13.62
N TRP A 83 -1.57 13.07 13.08
CA TRP A 83 -0.33 12.94 13.84
C TRP A 83 0.76 13.95 13.45
N GLY A 84 0.47 14.90 12.56
CA GLY A 84 1.42 15.94 12.18
C GLY A 84 1.13 16.59 10.83
N THR A 85 2.18 17.19 10.27
CA THR A 85 2.18 17.83 8.96
C THR A 85 3.29 17.23 8.10
N ILE A 86 3.00 17.02 6.82
CA ILE A 86 3.99 16.71 5.80
C ILE A 86 4.16 17.97 4.95
N GLU A 87 5.37 18.53 4.95
CA GLU A 87 5.78 19.65 4.12
C GLU A 87 6.25 19.06 2.78
N ALA A 88 5.34 18.98 1.81
CA ALA A 88 5.61 18.29 0.54
C ALA A 88 6.45 19.12 -0.44
N HIS A 89 6.77 20.37 -0.09
CA HIS A 89 7.63 21.25 -0.88
C HIS A 89 8.97 20.60 -1.23
N ASP A 90 9.68 20.10 -0.22
CA ASP A 90 10.98 19.46 -0.42
C ASP A 90 10.87 18.17 -1.26
N LEU A 91 9.76 17.44 -1.10
CA LEU A 91 9.49 16.24 -1.90
C LEU A 91 9.21 16.60 -3.36
N ASN A 92 8.43 17.65 -3.60
CA ASN A 92 8.18 18.14 -4.94
C ASN A 92 9.48 18.65 -5.59
N ASP A 93 10.29 19.42 -4.87
CA ASP A 93 11.56 19.90 -5.40
C ASP A 93 12.53 18.75 -5.71
N LEU A 94 12.52 17.69 -4.89
CA LEU A 94 13.26 16.45 -5.18
C LEU A 94 12.77 15.77 -6.47
N ILE A 95 11.46 15.70 -6.70
CA ILE A 95 10.85 14.99 -7.82
C ILE A 95 10.93 15.78 -9.14
N PHE A 96 10.60 17.07 -9.07
CA PHE A 96 10.43 17.92 -10.26
C PHE A 96 11.65 18.81 -10.51
N GLY A 97 12.40 19.17 -9.47
CA GLY A 97 13.33 20.29 -9.48
C GLY A 97 12.64 21.62 -9.20
N GLU A 98 13.43 22.63 -8.81
CA GLU A 98 12.93 23.97 -8.54
C GLU A 98 12.21 24.57 -9.77
N ASN A 99 11.04 25.17 -9.56
CA ASN A 99 10.23 25.85 -10.58
C ASN A 99 9.72 24.98 -11.75
N ILE A 100 9.79 23.64 -11.62
CA ILE A 100 9.21 22.73 -12.60
C ILE A 100 7.85 22.25 -12.08
N SER A 101 6.80 22.49 -12.86
CA SER A 101 5.42 22.19 -12.45
C SER A 101 4.95 20.77 -12.83
N CYS A 102 5.64 20.13 -13.77
CA CYS A 102 5.25 18.83 -14.32
C CYS A 102 6.49 18.03 -14.78
N ALA A 103 6.47 16.72 -14.56
CA ALA A 103 7.53 15.80 -14.98
C ALA A 103 6.97 14.47 -15.51
N GLN A 104 7.76 13.75 -16.29
CA GLN A 104 7.46 12.38 -16.71
C GLN A 104 7.72 11.41 -15.57
N LYS A 105 6.86 10.42 -15.39
CA LYS A 105 7.03 9.34 -14.40
C LYS A 105 8.04 8.30 -14.88
N LYS A 106 9.30 8.71 -14.94
CA LYS A 106 10.39 7.81 -15.29
C LYS A 106 11.23 7.54 -14.06
N ILE A 107 11.57 6.28 -13.86
CA ILE A 107 12.59 5.88 -12.90
C ILE A 107 13.93 5.91 -13.63
N SER A 108 14.68 7.00 -13.44
CA SER A 108 16.00 7.20 -14.03
C SER A 108 17.15 6.64 -13.17
N ALA A 109 16.91 6.47 -11.87
CA ALA A 109 17.83 5.88 -10.90
C ALA A 109 17.42 4.44 -10.55
N SER A 110 18.19 3.74 -9.71
CA SER A 110 17.68 2.47 -9.18
C SER A 110 16.46 2.73 -8.27
N PRO A 111 15.44 1.87 -8.27
CA PRO A 111 14.25 2.01 -7.42
C PRO A 111 14.55 2.13 -5.93
N LYS A 112 15.65 1.52 -5.46
CA LYS A 112 16.13 1.63 -4.09
C LYS A 112 16.71 3.02 -3.80
N ASP A 113 17.52 3.56 -4.71
CA ASP A 113 18.08 4.92 -4.53
C ASP A 113 16.97 5.97 -4.55
N LEU A 114 15.94 5.76 -5.38
CA LEU A 114 14.75 6.62 -5.39
C LEU A 114 13.98 6.53 -4.06
N LEU A 115 13.83 5.32 -3.50
CA LEU A 115 13.23 5.13 -2.18
C LEU A 115 14.04 5.86 -1.09
N GLU A 116 15.38 5.77 -1.13
CA GLU A 116 16.28 6.46 -0.19
C GLU A 116 16.11 7.98 -0.26
N ALA A 117 16.00 8.52 -1.48
CA ALA A 117 15.79 9.95 -1.70
C ALA A 117 14.47 10.42 -1.08
N TYR A 118 13.37 9.68 -1.25
CA TYR A 118 12.09 10.02 -0.64
C TYR A 118 12.13 9.95 0.89
N VAL A 119 12.71 8.90 1.47
CA VAL A 119 12.80 8.74 2.94
C VAL A 119 13.68 9.82 3.58
N SER A 120 14.60 10.40 2.81
CA SER A 120 15.41 11.53 3.25
C SER A 120 14.63 12.84 3.34
N THR A 121 13.39 12.88 2.84
CA THR A 121 12.51 14.05 2.94
C THR A 121 11.78 14.07 4.28
N SER A 122 11.70 15.24 4.91
CA SER A 122 11.04 15.41 6.22
C SER A 122 9.59 14.91 6.18
N GLY A 123 9.19 14.13 7.19
CA GLY A 123 7.84 13.59 7.30
C GLY A 123 7.52 12.39 6.39
N ILE A 124 8.48 11.95 5.54
CA ILE A 124 8.29 10.81 4.64
C ILE A 124 8.94 9.55 5.23
N GLY A 125 8.11 8.69 5.82
CA GLY A 125 8.55 7.36 6.26
C GLY A 125 8.60 6.34 5.12
N PRO A 126 9.22 5.16 5.34
CA PRO A 126 9.30 4.06 4.38
C PRO A 126 7.99 3.71 3.67
N VAL A 127 6.87 3.67 4.39
CA VAL A 127 5.56 3.32 3.84
C VAL A 127 5.08 4.35 2.82
N TYR A 128 5.30 5.64 3.09
CA TYR A 128 4.93 6.73 2.17
C TYR A 128 5.88 6.77 0.97
N ALA A 129 7.17 6.54 1.20
CA ALA A 129 8.16 6.42 0.13
C ALA A 129 7.85 5.25 -0.83
N ILE A 130 7.43 4.09 -0.33
CA ILE A 130 7.00 2.95 -1.17
C ILE A 130 5.75 3.30 -1.98
N MET A 131 4.80 4.01 -1.39
CA MET A 131 3.62 4.48 -2.12
C MET A 131 4.02 5.44 -3.27
N LEU A 132 4.93 6.39 -3.02
CA LEU A 132 5.42 7.27 -4.09
C LEU A 132 6.11 6.48 -5.20
N LEU A 133 6.91 5.47 -4.82
CA LEU A 133 7.54 4.55 -5.76
C LEU A 133 6.50 3.77 -6.58
N TYR A 134 5.37 3.34 -5.99
CA TYR A 134 4.27 2.71 -6.72
C TYR A 134 3.74 3.63 -7.83
N PHE A 135 3.43 4.89 -7.51
CA PHE A 135 2.89 5.82 -8.49
C PHE A 135 3.92 6.24 -9.56
N GLN A 136 5.18 6.47 -9.18
CA GLN A 136 6.25 6.81 -10.15
C GLN A 136 6.59 5.62 -11.05
N SER A 137 6.51 4.39 -10.53
CA SER A 137 6.77 3.17 -11.29
C SER A 137 5.56 2.65 -12.07
N GLN A 138 4.42 3.36 -12.01
CA GLN A 138 3.14 2.93 -12.59
C GLN A 138 2.79 1.48 -12.18
N GLY A 139 2.95 1.18 -10.89
CA GLY A 139 2.59 -0.12 -10.32
C GLY A 139 3.65 -1.21 -10.44
N ALA A 140 4.86 -0.93 -10.93
CA ALA A 140 5.92 -1.96 -10.94
C ALA A 140 6.36 -2.38 -9.52
N TYR A 141 6.18 -1.51 -8.53
CA TYR A 141 6.48 -1.75 -7.11
C TYR A 141 5.20 -1.61 -6.28
N PRO A 142 4.71 -2.67 -5.61
CA PRO A 142 3.40 -2.64 -4.99
C PRO A 142 3.30 -1.74 -3.76
N ILE A 143 2.15 -1.11 -3.57
CA ILE A 143 1.84 -0.36 -2.35
C ILE A 143 2.02 -1.29 -1.14
N TYR A 144 2.90 -0.88 -0.24
CA TYR A 144 3.01 -1.49 1.06
C TYR A 144 2.03 -0.83 2.03
N ASP A 145 1.30 -1.67 2.75
CA ASP A 145 0.52 -1.31 3.92
C ASP A 145 0.55 -2.48 4.90
N LYS A 146 0.42 -2.21 6.20
CA LYS A 146 0.40 -3.29 7.20
C LYS A 146 -0.72 -4.30 6.92
N TYR A 147 -1.88 -3.85 6.47
CA TYR A 147 -2.99 -4.74 6.17
C TYR A 147 -2.72 -5.57 4.93
N ALA A 148 -2.14 -4.97 3.88
CA ALA A 148 -1.74 -5.71 2.70
C ALA A 148 -0.68 -6.78 3.04
N HIS A 149 0.29 -6.47 3.91
CA HIS A 149 1.27 -7.45 4.37
C HIS A 149 0.61 -8.59 5.15
N ILE A 150 -0.26 -8.28 6.12
CA ILE A 150 -1.02 -9.30 6.87
C ILE A 150 -1.80 -10.23 5.93
N ALA A 151 -2.43 -9.68 4.89
CA ALA A 151 -3.12 -10.45 3.86
C ALA A 151 -2.17 -11.38 3.11
N VAL A 152 -1.05 -10.87 2.61
CA VAL A 152 -0.02 -11.66 1.90
C VAL A 152 0.51 -12.78 2.79
N SER A 153 0.80 -12.52 4.07
CA SER A 153 1.27 -13.55 5.01
C SER A 153 0.23 -14.66 5.22
N ASN A 154 -1.06 -14.31 5.33
CA ASN A 154 -2.15 -15.27 5.48
C ASN A 154 -2.42 -16.06 4.21
N LEU A 155 -2.26 -15.45 3.03
CA LEU A 155 -2.40 -16.16 1.75
C LEU A 155 -1.21 -17.10 1.50
N LEU A 156 0.00 -16.69 1.89
CA LEU A 156 1.19 -17.52 1.74
C LEU A 156 1.14 -18.73 2.67
N ASN A 157 0.70 -18.56 3.92
CA ASN A 157 0.65 -19.63 4.93
C ASN A 157 -0.72 -19.68 5.62
N PRO A 158 -1.76 -20.14 4.89
CA PRO A 158 -3.13 -20.07 5.37
C PRO A 158 -3.31 -20.85 6.67
N GLN A 159 -3.87 -20.16 7.66
CA GLN A 159 -4.37 -20.76 8.88
C GLN A 159 -5.89 -20.96 8.76
N ASP A 160 -6.47 -21.70 9.70
CA ASP A 160 -7.92 -21.77 9.81
C ASP A 160 -8.49 -20.39 10.19
N PHE A 161 -9.56 -19.97 9.52
CA PHE A 161 -10.15 -18.62 9.65
C PHE A 161 -10.61 -18.29 11.08
N TRP A 162 -11.03 -19.30 11.83
CA TRP A 162 -11.53 -19.17 13.21
C TRP A 162 -10.42 -19.39 14.25
N SER A 163 -9.18 -19.64 13.82
CA SER A 163 -8.06 -19.82 14.72
C SER A 163 -7.45 -18.49 15.13
N GLU A 164 -7.10 -18.36 16.41
CA GLU A 164 -6.26 -17.25 16.90
C GLU A 164 -4.91 -17.19 16.17
N LYS A 165 -4.40 -18.30 15.64
CA LYS A 165 -3.15 -18.35 14.87
C LYS A 165 -3.24 -17.61 13.53
N SER A 166 -4.44 -17.35 13.03
CA SER A 166 -4.65 -16.55 11.82
C SER A 166 -4.45 -15.05 12.07
N LEU A 167 -4.52 -14.61 13.33
CA LEU A 167 -4.34 -13.22 13.69
C LEU A 167 -2.85 -12.86 13.75
N MET A 168 -2.50 -11.75 13.11
CA MET A 168 -1.15 -11.19 13.14
C MET A 168 -1.10 -9.98 14.07
N LYS A 169 -0.13 -10.00 14.98
CA LYS A 169 0.16 -8.89 15.89
C LYS A 169 1.11 -7.89 15.26
N ASP A 170 0.96 -6.61 15.59
CA ASP A 170 1.88 -5.56 15.12
C ASP A 170 3.35 -5.87 15.49
N GLN A 171 3.60 -6.49 16.65
CA GLN A 171 4.94 -6.92 17.07
C GLN A 171 5.54 -8.01 16.17
N GLU A 172 4.72 -8.89 15.61
CA GLU A 172 5.16 -9.94 14.69
C GLU A 172 5.42 -9.37 13.30
N LEU A 173 4.56 -8.45 12.87
CA LEU A 173 4.74 -7.72 11.63
C LEU A 173 6.00 -6.85 11.64
N ASN A 174 6.28 -6.15 12.74
CA ASN A 174 7.47 -5.30 12.89
C ASN A 174 8.79 -6.09 12.86
N LYS A 175 8.76 -7.42 13.02
CA LYS A 175 9.93 -8.30 12.81
C LYS A 175 10.17 -8.62 11.33
N GLN A 176 9.12 -8.50 10.51
CA GLN A 176 9.15 -8.78 9.07
C GLN A 176 9.35 -7.51 8.24
N PHE A 177 8.95 -6.35 8.78
CA PHE A 177 9.13 -5.08 8.10
C PHE A 177 9.41 -3.95 9.08
N HIS A 178 10.62 -3.39 9.01
CA HIS A 178 11.05 -2.32 9.91
C HIS A 178 10.54 -0.94 9.43
N SER A 179 9.22 -0.70 9.51
CA SER A 179 8.59 0.54 8.99
C SER A 179 9.07 1.84 9.65
N GLY A 180 9.65 1.76 10.84
CA GLY A 180 10.25 2.90 11.56
C GLY A 180 11.77 3.04 11.38
N SER A 181 12.40 2.19 10.56
CA SER A 181 13.84 2.25 10.32
C SER A 181 14.19 3.30 9.27
N THR A 182 15.26 4.04 9.52
CA THR A 182 15.90 4.92 8.53
C THR A 182 16.99 4.21 7.72
N LYS A 183 17.32 2.95 8.06
CA LYS A 183 18.31 2.14 7.32
C LYS A 183 17.66 1.55 6.06
N ILE A 184 17.82 2.21 4.92
CA ILE A 184 17.16 1.86 3.66
C ILE A 184 17.51 0.45 3.17
N ASP A 185 18.74 -0.02 3.39
CA ASP A 185 19.12 -1.40 3.05
C ASP A 185 18.21 -2.44 3.69
N ILE A 186 17.86 -2.23 4.97
CA ILE A 186 16.98 -3.13 5.72
C ILE A 186 15.55 -3.00 5.21
N VAL A 187 15.06 -1.77 5.07
CA VAL A 187 13.70 -1.49 4.58
C VAL A 187 13.47 -2.08 3.18
N TRP A 188 14.42 -1.87 2.27
CA TRP A 188 14.36 -2.38 0.91
C TRP A 188 14.39 -3.90 0.88
N LYS A 189 15.28 -4.52 1.66
CA LYS A 189 15.36 -5.97 1.78
C LYS A 189 14.04 -6.56 2.30
N ASP A 190 13.54 -6.03 3.41
CA ASP A 190 12.26 -6.46 4.00
C ASP A 190 11.10 -6.29 3.02
N TYR A 191 11.05 -5.14 2.33
CA TYR A 191 10.03 -4.86 1.32
C TYR A 191 10.05 -5.91 0.20
N ILE A 192 11.22 -6.21 -0.35
CA ILE A 192 11.33 -7.16 -1.45
C ILE A 192 11.06 -8.60 -0.97
N GLU A 193 11.79 -9.07 0.04
CA GLU A 193 11.78 -10.47 0.46
C GLU A 193 10.51 -10.85 1.21
N ASN A 194 9.96 -9.96 2.04
CA ASN A 194 8.83 -10.30 2.91
C ASN A 194 7.47 -9.83 2.35
N PHE A 195 7.46 -8.98 1.30
CA PHE A 195 6.21 -8.50 0.72
C PHE A 195 6.13 -8.70 -0.81
N VAL A 196 7.06 -8.14 -1.59
CA VAL A 196 6.96 -8.17 -3.06
C VAL A 196 7.10 -9.59 -3.62
N GLU A 197 8.10 -10.35 -3.16
CA GLU A 197 8.32 -11.73 -3.62
C GLU A 197 7.16 -12.67 -3.22
N PRO A 198 6.70 -12.70 -1.95
CA PRO A 198 5.48 -13.41 -1.59
C PRO A 198 4.27 -13.05 -2.43
N LEU A 199 4.06 -11.76 -2.70
CA LEU A 199 2.94 -11.30 -3.53
C LEU A 199 3.01 -11.87 -4.95
N LYS A 200 4.21 -11.84 -5.57
CA LYS A 200 4.48 -12.42 -6.89
C LYS A 200 4.35 -13.95 -6.93
N ASN A 201 4.53 -14.61 -5.80
CA ASN A 201 4.35 -16.06 -5.69
C ASN A 201 2.87 -16.46 -5.57
N ILE A 202 2.01 -15.56 -5.11
CA ILE A 202 0.57 -15.83 -4.92
C ILE A 202 -0.23 -15.45 -6.16
N PHE A 203 0.12 -14.33 -6.81
CA PHE A 203 -0.65 -13.77 -7.93
C PHE A 203 0.23 -13.62 -9.18
N ASP A 204 -0.38 -13.74 -10.36
CA ASP A 204 0.24 -13.30 -11.60
C ASP A 204 0.34 -11.76 -11.60
N TYR A 205 1.45 -11.29 -11.03
CA TYR A 205 1.69 -9.88 -10.75
C TYR A 205 1.63 -9.00 -12.00
N GLU A 206 2.16 -9.49 -13.13
CA GLU A 206 2.20 -8.71 -14.37
C GLU A 206 0.80 -8.58 -14.99
N ALA A 207 -0.03 -9.62 -14.90
CA ALA A 207 -1.40 -9.60 -15.40
C ALA A 207 -2.36 -8.81 -14.51
N VAL A 208 -2.20 -8.91 -13.19
CA VAL A 208 -3.18 -8.43 -12.20
C VAL A 208 -2.83 -7.06 -11.63
N TYR A 209 -1.55 -6.77 -11.38
CA TYR A 209 -1.19 -5.65 -10.50
C TYR A 209 -0.86 -4.34 -11.24
N LYS A 210 -0.29 -4.43 -12.45
CA LYS A 210 0.25 -3.24 -13.14
C LYS A 210 -0.80 -2.26 -13.67
N LYS A 211 -2.07 -2.68 -13.79
CA LYS A 211 -3.07 -1.91 -14.55
C LYS A 211 -4.11 -1.19 -13.70
N ASP A 212 -4.34 -1.64 -12.47
CA ASP A 212 -5.31 -1.04 -11.57
C ASP A 212 -5.00 -1.32 -10.09
N ARG A 213 -5.81 -0.74 -9.20
CA ARG A 213 -5.67 -0.89 -7.74
C ARG A 213 -6.55 -1.98 -7.15
N LYS A 214 -7.19 -2.86 -7.94
CA LYS A 214 -8.10 -3.90 -7.40
C LYS A 214 -7.38 -4.82 -6.42
N LEU A 215 -6.18 -5.30 -6.77
CA LEU A 215 -5.44 -6.19 -5.86
C LEU A 215 -5.00 -5.46 -4.58
N ASP A 216 -4.53 -4.21 -4.67
CA ASP A 216 -4.22 -3.37 -3.50
C ASP A 216 -5.43 -3.25 -2.56
N ARG A 217 -6.60 -2.89 -3.12
CA ARG A 217 -7.87 -2.79 -2.38
C ARG A 217 -8.29 -4.12 -1.75
N ALA A 218 -8.13 -5.21 -2.49
CA ALA A 218 -8.48 -6.54 -2.03
C ALA A 218 -7.61 -6.98 -0.84
N LEU A 219 -6.28 -6.82 -0.96
CA LEU A 219 -5.32 -7.14 0.10
C LEU A 219 -5.55 -6.29 1.34
N TRP A 220 -5.75 -4.98 1.17
CA TRP A 220 -6.03 -4.08 2.27
C TRP A 220 -7.30 -4.50 3.04
N THR A 221 -8.37 -4.84 2.32
CA THR A 221 -9.64 -5.24 2.92
C THR A 221 -9.55 -6.62 3.60
N TYR A 222 -8.92 -7.59 2.93
CA TYR A 222 -8.73 -8.91 3.51
C TYR A 222 -7.86 -8.88 4.77
N GLY A 223 -6.79 -8.09 4.75
CA GLY A 223 -5.87 -7.94 5.89
C GLY A 223 -6.54 -7.45 7.18
N HIS A 224 -7.61 -6.65 7.07
CA HIS A 224 -8.40 -6.20 8.21
C HIS A 224 -9.10 -7.35 8.95
N LEU A 225 -9.33 -8.49 8.29
CA LEU A 225 -9.91 -9.66 8.93
C LEU A 225 -8.90 -10.38 9.84
N PHE A 226 -7.60 -10.12 9.69
CA PHE A 226 -6.54 -10.90 10.36
C PHE A 226 -5.61 -10.05 11.22
N ASN A 227 -5.89 -8.77 11.42
CA ASN A 227 -5.15 -8.01 12.43
C ASN A 227 -5.68 -8.31 13.85
N ASP A 228 -4.80 -8.21 14.84
CA ASP A 228 -5.13 -8.51 16.24
C ASP A 228 -5.93 -7.37 16.93
N THR A 229 -7.13 -7.09 16.42
CA THR A 229 -8.11 -6.16 17.04
C THR A 229 -9.04 -6.88 18.00
N GLU A 230 -9.67 -6.13 18.91
CA GLU A 230 -10.67 -6.70 19.80
C GLU A 230 -11.84 -7.36 19.05
N SER A 231 -12.30 -6.72 17.97
CA SER A 231 -13.37 -7.27 17.12
C SER A 231 -12.98 -8.63 16.53
N ASN A 232 -11.77 -8.75 15.98
CA ASN A 232 -11.29 -10.00 15.41
C ASN A 232 -11.00 -11.07 16.47
N ARG A 233 -10.50 -10.69 17.66
CA ARG A 233 -10.38 -11.65 18.78
C ARG A 233 -11.72 -12.18 19.24
N LYS A 234 -12.78 -11.36 19.25
CA LYS A 234 -14.14 -11.79 19.59
C LYS A 234 -14.70 -12.77 18.56
N ARG A 235 -14.33 -12.64 17.29
CA ARG A 235 -14.73 -13.59 16.21
C ARG A 235 -14.24 -15.02 16.48
N MET A 236 -13.14 -15.20 17.22
CA MET A 236 -12.50 -16.50 17.46
C MET A 236 -13.04 -17.25 18.69
N LYS A 237 -13.98 -16.65 19.43
CA LYS A 237 -14.56 -17.20 20.67
C LYS A 237 -15.97 -17.71 20.44
#